data_AF-A0A345V6F4-F1
#
_entry.id   AF-A0A345V6F4-F1
#
_cell.length_a   1.000
_cell.length_b   1.000
_cell.length_c   1.000
_cell.angle_alpha   90.00
_cell.angle_beta   90.00
_cell.angle_gamma   90.00
#
_symmetry.space_group_name_H-M   'P 1'
#
loop_
_entity.id
_entity.type
_entity.pdbx_description
1 polymer ?
#
loop_
_entity_poly.entity_id
_entity_poly.type
_entity_poly.pdbx_seq_one_letter_code
_entity_poly.pdbx_strand_id
1 'polypeptide(L)'
;MDEAERLTPTALELLRDNHDRTQLGIILIGMPGIDQRFRHYPQLYSRLGFSHRYRPLGRDELLFVLDRHWKRIGRSLDPDDFTDAQAIAAIERITRGNFRLLERLFPQITRVLKVNQLETITDDVIEAAASTLVIGN
;
A
#
# COMPACT_ATOMS: atom_id res chain seq x y z
N MET A 1 -7.06 1.66 -15.89
CA MET A 1 -7.69 0.34 -15.68
C MET A 1 -7.00 -0.33 -14.52
N ASP A 2 -7.76 -0.63 -13.48
CA ASP A 2 -7.26 -1.38 -12.33
C ASP A 2 -7.37 -2.90 -12.58
N GLU A 3 -6.63 -3.71 -11.81
CA GLU A 3 -6.52 -5.16 -11.98
C GLU A 3 -6.18 -5.59 -13.42
N ALA A 4 -5.33 -4.83 -14.10
CA ALA A 4 -5.02 -5.03 -15.51
C ALA A 4 -4.35 -6.39 -15.81
N GLU A 5 -3.84 -7.09 -14.79
CA GLU A 5 -3.40 -8.48 -14.91
C GLU A 5 -4.56 -9.44 -15.24
N ARG A 6 -5.83 -9.05 -15.04
CA ARG A 6 -6.99 -9.89 -15.39
C ARG A 6 -7.37 -9.78 -16.87
N LEU A 7 -6.80 -8.84 -17.60
CA LEU A 7 -7.12 -8.63 -19.01
C LEU A 7 -6.74 -9.86 -19.85
N THR A 8 -7.68 -10.26 -20.71
CA THR A 8 -7.48 -11.32 -21.70
C THR A 8 -6.66 -10.80 -22.88
N PRO A 9 -6.02 -11.67 -23.68
CA PRO A 9 -5.35 -11.29 -24.91
C PRO A 9 -6.19 -10.38 -25.82
N THR A 10 -7.46 -10.73 -26.01
CA THR A 10 -8.40 -9.97 -26.85
C THR A 10 -8.66 -8.58 -26.29
N ALA A 11 -8.80 -8.44 -24.97
CA ALA A 11 -8.99 -7.14 -24.34
C ALA A 11 -7.73 -6.25 -24.49
N LEU A 12 -6.54 -6.83 -24.33
CA LEU A 12 -5.28 -6.11 -24.52
C LEU A 12 -5.13 -5.60 -25.96
N GLU A 13 -5.53 -6.39 -26.94
CA GLU A 13 -5.52 -6.00 -28.34
C GLU A 13 -6.51 -4.89 -28.67
N LEU A 14 -7.73 -4.96 -28.11
CA LEU A 14 -8.72 -3.89 -28.25
C LEU A 14 -8.22 -2.56 -27.66
N LEU A 15 -7.57 -2.61 -26.49
CA LEU A 15 -6.99 -1.43 -25.87
C LEU A 15 -5.85 -0.85 -26.71
N ARG A 16 -5.02 -1.72 -27.30
CA ARG A 16 -3.96 -1.33 -28.22
C ARG A 16 -4.52 -0.64 -29.46
N ASP A 17 -5.49 -1.25 -30.13
CA ASP A 17 -6.12 -0.68 -31.33
C ASP A 17 -6.78 0.67 -31.03
N ASN A 18 -7.50 0.76 -29.91
CA ASN A 18 -8.14 2.01 -29.51
C ASN A 18 -7.11 3.11 -29.22
N HIS A 19 -6.00 2.79 -28.55
CA HIS A 19 -4.90 3.72 -28.32
C HIS A 19 -4.32 4.22 -29.65
N ASP A 20 -4.02 3.32 -30.59
CA ASP A 20 -3.44 3.69 -31.89
C ASP A 20 -4.37 4.63 -32.68
N ARG A 21 -5.68 4.36 -32.67
CA ARG A 21 -6.68 5.16 -33.43
C ARG A 21 -7.00 6.51 -32.80
N THR A 22 -6.98 6.60 -31.47
CA THR A 22 -7.47 7.78 -30.74
C THR A 22 -6.35 8.62 -30.11
N GLN A 23 -5.15 8.06 -29.99
CA GLN A 23 -4.01 8.65 -29.27
C GLN A 23 -4.31 8.93 -27.78
N LEU A 24 -5.33 8.29 -27.21
CA LEU A 24 -5.67 8.43 -25.80
C LEU A 24 -4.67 7.67 -24.93
N GLY A 25 -4.10 8.34 -23.93
CA GLY A 25 -3.24 7.70 -22.93
C GLY A 25 -3.99 6.67 -22.10
N ILE A 26 -3.42 5.48 -21.94
CA ILE A 26 -3.98 4.40 -21.13
C ILE A 26 -3.04 4.12 -19.95
N ILE A 27 -3.58 4.16 -18.73
CA ILE A 27 -2.87 3.75 -17.53
C ILE A 27 -3.39 2.37 -17.11
N LEU A 28 -2.48 1.39 -17.06
CA LEU A 28 -2.75 0.04 -16.58
C LEU A 28 -2.14 -0.11 -15.18
N ILE A 29 -2.97 -0.48 -14.22
CA ILE A 29 -2.60 -0.70 -12.82
C ILE A 29 -2.87 -2.17 -12.52
N GLY A 30 -1.96 -2.83 -11.82
CA GLY A 30 -2.16 -4.22 -11.47
C GLY A 30 -1.08 -4.77 -10.54
N MET A 31 -1.15 -6.07 -10.31
CA MET A 31 -0.30 -6.76 -9.36
C MET A 31 1.17 -6.85 -9.82
N PRO A 32 2.13 -7.01 -8.88
CA PRO A 32 3.54 -7.19 -9.22
C PRO A 32 3.75 -8.31 -10.24
N GLY A 33 4.54 -8.05 -11.29
CA GLY A 33 4.81 -9.01 -12.37
C GLY A 33 3.89 -8.86 -13.59
N ILE A 34 2.92 -7.95 -13.56
CA ILE A 34 2.10 -7.60 -14.73
C ILE A 34 2.93 -7.21 -15.96
N ASP A 35 4.07 -6.55 -15.75
CA ASP A 35 5.01 -6.17 -16.80
C ASP A 35 5.58 -7.39 -17.54
N GLN A 36 5.88 -8.47 -16.83
CA GLN A 36 6.35 -9.72 -17.42
C GLN A 36 5.25 -10.40 -18.24
N ARG A 37 4.01 -10.36 -17.77
CA ARG A 37 2.87 -10.87 -18.54
C ARG A 37 2.72 -10.11 -19.86
N PHE A 38 2.82 -8.78 -19.82
CA PHE A 38 2.68 -7.94 -21.01
C PHE A 38 3.79 -8.13 -22.05
N ARG A 39 4.98 -8.63 -21.68
CA ARG A 39 6.03 -9.01 -22.63
C ARG A 39 5.59 -10.06 -23.65
N HIS A 40 4.59 -10.88 -23.32
CA HIS A 40 4.02 -11.89 -24.24
C HIS A 40 3.10 -11.27 -25.30
N TYR A 41 2.83 -9.96 -25.26
CA TYR A 41 2.03 -9.23 -26.23
C TYR A 41 2.86 -8.08 -26.84
N PRO A 42 3.74 -8.36 -27.82
CA PRO A 42 4.72 -7.38 -28.33
C PRO A 42 4.10 -6.09 -28.87
N GLN A 43 2.91 -6.19 -29.48
CA GLN A 43 2.20 -5.03 -30.03
C GLN A 43 1.82 -4.04 -28.91
N LEU A 44 1.24 -4.50 -27.81
CA LEU A 44 0.97 -3.64 -26.66
C LEU A 44 2.28 -3.20 -25.97
N TYR A 45 3.22 -4.14 -25.77
CA TYR A 45 4.43 -3.87 -25.00
C TYR A 45 5.30 -2.77 -25.62
N SER A 46 5.38 -2.72 -26.96
CA SER A 46 6.10 -1.65 -27.68
C SER A 46 5.53 -0.24 -27.47
N ARG A 47 4.29 -0.13 -26.97
CA ARG A 47 3.59 1.13 -26.69
C ARG A 47 3.59 1.50 -25.20
N LEU A 48 4.11 0.62 -24.33
CA LEU A 48 4.29 0.93 -22.92
C LEU A 48 5.47 1.90 -22.76
N GLY A 49 5.18 3.20 -22.73
CA GLY A 49 6.20 4.25 -22.62
C GLY A 49 6.80 4.39 -21.21
N PHE A 50 6.10 3.95 -20.18
CA PHE A 50 6.57 4.01 -18.80
C PHE A 50 6.03 2.84 -17.98
N SER A 51 6.81 2.41 -16.99
CA SER A 51 6.39 1.45 -15.97
C SER A 51 6.87 1.95 -14.62
N HIS A 52 5.93 2.09 -13.69
CA HIS A 52 6.24 2.48 -12.32
C HIS A 52 5.86 1.35 -11.38
N ARG A 53 6.86 0.86 -10.63
CA ARG A 53 6.66 -0.15 -9.59
C ARG A 53 6.54 0.55 -8.25
N TYR A 54 5.35 0.51 -7.65
CA TYR A 54 5.18 0.87 -6.26
C TYR A 54 5.97 -0.10 -5.38
N ARG A 55 6.89 0.43 -4.59
CA ARG A 55 7.70 -0.33 -3.63
C ARG A 55 7.04 -0.28 -2.25
N PRO A 56 7.36 -1.21 -1.35
CA PRO A 56 7.07 -1.02 0.06
C PRO A 56 7.64 0.32 0.54
N LEU A 57 6.96 0.94 1.49
CA LEU A 57 7.39 2.20 2.09
C LEU A 57 8.78 2.05 2.69
N GLY A 58 9.67 2.98 2.35
CA GLY A 58 10.89 3.20 3.11
C GLY A 58 10.59 3.79 4.49
N ARG A 59 11.61 3.87 5.36
CA ARG A 59 11.45 4.38 6.72
C ARG A 59 10.92 5.82 6.77
N ASP A 60 11.45 6.70 5.94
CA ASP A 60 11.02 8.11 5.88
C ASP A 60 9.58 8.25 5.37
N GLU A 61 9.22 7.46 4.35
CA GLU A 61 7.85 7.41 3.82
C GLU A 61 6.87 6.84 4.86
N LEU A 62 7.29 5.82 5.61
CA LEU A 62 6.52 5.29 6.72
C LEU A 62 6.29 6.36 7.79
N LEU A 63 7.35 7.03 8.28
CA LEU A 63 7.24 8.11 9.26
C LEU A 63 6.28 9.22 8.79
N PHE A 64 6.38 9.61 7.53
CA PHE A 64 5.47 10.59 6.91
C PHE A 64 4.01 10.15 6.98
N VAL A 65 3.73 8.87 6.69
CA VAL A 65 2.37 8.31 6.77
C VAL A 65 1.90 8.20 8.22
N LEU A 66 2.75 7.75 9.14
CA LEU A 66 2.45 7.59 10.57
C LEU A 66 2.09 8.92 11.22
N ASP A 67 2.83 10.00 10.94
CA ASP A 67 2.54 11.35 11.44
C ASP A 67 1.10 11.77 11.12
N ARG A 68 0.64 11.50 9.89
CA ARG A 68 -0.74 11.81 9.47
C ARG A 68 -1.78 10.99 10.23
N HIS A 69 -1.50 9.72 10.51
CA HIS A 69 -2.41 8.88 11.28
C HIS A 69 -2.47 9.26 12.75
N TRP A 70 -1.34 9.61 13.39
CA TRP A 70 -1.30 10.13 14.76
C TRP A 70 -2.13 11.41 14.85
N LYS A 71 -1.96 12.35 13.90
CA LYS A 71 -2.75 13.58 13.84
C LYS A 71 -4.25 13.31 13.73
N ARG A 72 -4.66 12.28 12.97
CA ARG A 72 -6.08 11.91 12.81
C ARG A 72 -6.73 11.45 14.11
N ILE A 73 -5.95 10.94 15.07
CA ILE A 73 -6.44 10.56 16.41
C ILE A 73 -6.16 11.64 17.47
N GLY A 74 -5.79 12.86 17.05
CA GLY A 74 -5.54 13.99 17.93
C GLY A 74 -4.19 13.95 18.65
N ARG A 75 -3.20 13.23 18.11
CA ARG A 75 -1.86 13.09 18.70
C ARG A 75 -0.78 13.62 17.76
N SER A 76 0.38 13.96 18.31
CA SER A 76 1.60 14.23 17.56
C SER A 76 2.51 13.02 17.67
N LEU A 77 3.12 12.59 16.56
CA LEU A 77 4.15 11.57 16.57
C LEU A 77 5.49 12.23 16.92
N ASP A 78 6.18 11.72 17.95
CA ASP A 78 7.53 12.13 18.32
C ASP A 78 8.50 10.94 18.19
N PRO A 79 9.28 10.84 17.10
CA PRO A 79 10.22 9.74 16.92
C PRO A 79 11.34 9.67 17.97
N ASP A 80 11.59 10.74 18.72
CA ASP A 80 12.58 10.78 19.80
C ASP A 80 11.97 10.34 21.15
N ASP A 81 10.63 10.26 21.26
CA ASP A 81 9.97 9.62 22.40
C ASP A 81 10.11 8.10 22.32
N PHE A 82 10.45 7.48 23.45
CA PHE A 82 10.73 6.05 23.51
C PHE A 82 9.52 5.19 23.11
N THR A 83 8.30 5.59 23.48
CA THR A 83 7.09 4.82 23.23
C THR A 83 6.69 4.92 21.76
N ASP A 84 6.73 6.12 21.19
CA ASP A 84 6.47 6.34 19.78
C ASP A 84 7.54 5.66 18.90
N ALA A 85 8.82 5.71 19.29
CA ALA A 85 9.89 4.98 18.60
C ALA A 85 9.66 3.46 18.58
N GLN A 86 9.21 2.88 19.71
CA GLN A 86 8.84 1.47 19.79
C GLN A 86 7.63 1.17 18.90
N ALA A 87 6.61 2.03 18.91
CA ALA A 87 5.42 1.86 18.08
C ALA A 87 5.74 1.90 16.58
N ILE A 88 6.59 2.85 16.16
CA ILE A 88 7.09 2.95 14.79
C ILE A 88 7.79 1.65 14.39
N ALA A 89 8.72 1.15 15.22
CA ALA A 89 9.47 -0.07 14.94
C ALA A 89 8.57 -1.31 14.85
N ALA A 90 7.55 -1.41 15.72
CA ALA A 90 6.57 -2.49 15.71
C ALA A 90 5.74 -2.49 14.41
N ILE A 91 5.23 -1.32 14.02
CA ILE A 91 4.46 -1.15 12.79
C ILE A 91 5.34 -1.45 11.56
N GLU A 92 6.58 -0.98 11.55
CA GLU A 92 7.54 -1.27 10.48
C GLU A 92 7.77 -2.78 10.33
N ARG A 93 8.00 -3.49 11.44
CA ARG A 93 8.20 -4.95 11.47
C ARG A 93 6.98 -5.73 10.96
N ILE A 94 5.78 -5.37 11.42
CA ILE A 94 4.53 -6.07 11.08
C ILE A 94 4.15 -5.81 9.62
N THR A 95 4.25 -4.56 9.17
CA THR A 95 3.81 -4.19 7.83
C THR A 95 4.87 -4.44 6.76
N ARG A 96 6.16 -4.43 7.14
CA ARG A 96 7.31 -4.45 6.21
C ARG A 96 7.17 -3.40 5.10
N GLY A 97 6.62 -2.23 5.43
CA GLY A 97 6.34 -1.15 4.49
C GLY A 97 5.13 -1.41 3.57
N ASN A 98 4.33 -2.45 3.79
CA ASN A 98 3.10 -2.67 3.03
C ASN A 98 2.04 -1.64 3.42
N PHE A 99 1.92 -0.59 2.61
CA PHE A 99 0.97 0.50 2.81
C PHE A 99 -0.49 0.02 2.95
N ARG A 100 -0.91 -1.00 2.20
CA ARG A 100 -2.29 -1.52 2.30
C ARG A 100 -2.52 -2.21 3.65
N LEU A 101 -1.52 -2.92 4.18
CA LEU A 101 -1.61 -3.51 5.51
C LEU A 101 -1.59 -2.43 6.60
N LEU A 102 -0.75 -1.41 6.44
CA LEU A 102 -0.71 -0.23 7.32
C LEU A 102 -2.08 0.46 7.43
N GLU A 103 -2.72 0.76 6.30
CA GLU A 103 -4.05 1.36 6.24
C GLU A 103 -5.14 0.50 6.90
N ARG A 104 -4.99 -0.83 6.88
CA ARG A 104 -5.89 -1.77 7.58
C ARG A 104 -5.59 -1.87 9.08
N LEU A 105 -4.34 -1.71 9.49
CA LEU A 105 -3.88 -1.79 10.87
C LEU A 105 -4.39 -0.62 11.71
N PHE A 106 -4.32 0.60 11.20
CA PHE A 106 -4.70 1.81 11.96
C PHE A 106 -6.13 1.86 12.48
N PRO A 107 -7.16 1.49 11.70
CA PRO A 107 -8.51 1.35 12.21
C PRO A 107 -8.61 0.37 13.38
N GLN A 108 -7.83 -0.73 13.36
CA GLN A 108 -7.79 -1.70 14.47
C GLN A 108 -7.08 -1.12 15.69
N ILE A 109 -5.95 -0.42 15.51
CA ILE A 109 -5.28 0.31 16.61
C ILE A 109 -6.26 1.28 17.27
N THR A 110 -6.95 2.10 16.48
CA THR A 110 -7.94 3.06 16.98
C THR A 110 -9.05 2.36 17.75
N ARG A 111 -9.51 1.19 17.26
CA ARG A 111 -10.53 0.38 17.93
C ARG A 111 -10.02 -0.16 19.27
N VAL A 112 -8.81 -0.72 19.33
CA VAL A 112 -8.20 -1.25 20.55
C VAL A 112 -8.04 -0.14 21.60
N LEU A 113 -7.55 1.03 21.20
CA LEU A 113 -7.44 2.19 22.09
C LEU A 113 -8.81 2.56 22.69
N LYS A 114 -9.84 2.68 21.85
CA LYS A 114 -11.19 3.09 22.28
C LYS A 114 -11.84 2.07 23.22
N VAL A 115 -11.73 0.78 22.90
CA VAL A 115 -12.35 -0.30 23.71
C VAL A 115 -11.70 -0.38 25.09
N ASN A 116 -10.38 -0.23 25.15
CA ASN A 116 -9.62 -0.36 26.40
C ASN A 116 -9.38 0.98 27.12
N GLN A 117 -9.94 2.09 26.61
CA GLN A 117 -9.79 3.44 27.18
C GLN A 117 -8.31 3.87 27.31
N LEU A 118 -7.51 3.54 26.29
CA LEU A 118 -6.07 3.84 26.26
C LEU A 118 -5.78 5.12 25.47
N GLU A 119 -4.81 5.89 25.97
CA GLU A 119 -4.40 7.17 25.41
C GLU A 119 -3.04 7.14 24.70
N THR A 120 -2.39 5.98 24.61
CA THR A 120 -1.06 5.84 23.98
C THR A 120 -1.02 4.64 23.06
N ILE A 121 -0.38 4.77 21.89
CA ILE A 121 -0.15 3.64 20.98
C ILE A 121 1.14 2.96 21.44
N THR A 122 1.01 1.82 22.12
CA THR A 122 2.14 1.00 22.56
C THR A 122 2.31 -0.21 21.64
N ASP A 123 3.43 -0.92 21.77
CA ASP A 123 3.67 -2.20 21.08
C ASP A 123 2.53 -3.20 21.33
N ASP A 124 2.05 -3.30 22.58
CA ASP A 124 0.93 -4.19 22.94
C ASP A 124 -0.37 -3.83 22.20
N VAL A 125 -0.67 -2.54 22.03
CA VAL A 125 -1.85 -2.09 21.28
C VAL A 125 -1.73 -2.46 19.81
N ILE A 126 -0.53 -2.34 19.25
CA ILE A 126 -0.23 -2.64 17.86
C ILE A 126 -0.33 -4.14 17.61
N GLU A 127 0.26 -4.96 18.48
CA GLU A 127 0.19 -6.42 18.41
C GLU A 127 -1.24 -6.92 18.58
N ALA A 128 -1.99 -6.37 19.55
CA ALA A 128 -3.40 -6.67 19.71
C ALA A 128 -4.20 -6.33 18.45
N ALA A 129 -3.98 -5.15 17.86
CA ALA A 129 -4.61 -4.74 16.62
C ALA A 129 -4.24 -5.65 15.43
N ALA A 130 -2.96 -6.01 15.30
CA ALA A 130 -2.45 -6.89 14.26
C ALA A 130 -3.03 -8.31 14.36
N SER A 131 -3.23 -8.82 15.58
CA SER A 131 -3.80 -10.17 15.81
C SER A 131 -5.24 -10.32 15.27
N THR A 132 -5.96 -9.21 15.08
CA THR A 132 -7.30 -9.20 14.50
C THR A 132 -7.32 -9.23 12.97
N LEU A 133 -6.15 -9.04 12.34
CA LEU A 133 -6.00 -9.02 10.89
C LEU A 133 -5.47 -10.35 10.39
N VAL A 134 -6.04 -10.82 9.28
CA VAL A 134 -5.40 -11.85 8.46
C VAL A 134 -4.25 -11.18 7.71
N ILE A 135 -3.03 -11.49 8.14
CA ILE A 135 -1.77 -11.07 7.52
C ILE A 135 -1.22 -12.29 6.78
N GLY A 136 -1.09 -12.19 5.45
CA GLY A 136 -0.45 -13.23 4.66
C GLY A 136 1.07 -13.18 4.91
N ASN A 137 1.63 -14.30 5.35
CA ASN A 137 3.08 -14.47 5.52
C ASN A 137 3.79 -14.73 4.20
#